data_AF-A0A2R4BIH6-F1
#
_entry.id   AF-A0A2R4BIH6-F1
#
_cell.length_a   1.000
_cell.length_b   1.000
_cell.length_c   1.000
_cell.angle_alpha   90.00
_cell.angle_beta   90.00
_cell.angle_gamma   90.00
#
_symmetry.space_group_name_H-M   'P 1'
#
loop_
_entity.id
_entity.type
_entity.pdbx_description
1 polymer ?
#
loop_
_entity_poly.entity_id
_entity_poly.type
_entity_poly.pdbx_seq_one_letter_code
_entity_poly.pdbx_strand_id
1 'polypeptide(L)' 'MVLSGEIALHCKGETAVLGPMDSCCIGPGEIREVKNISNAVASILVVMPYPENAT' A
#
# COMPACT_ATOMS: atom_id res chain seq x y z
N MET A 1 -1.51 -4.02 -3.66
CA MET A 1 -1.83 -3.80 -5.09
C MET A 1 -3.02 -2.86 -5.17
N VAL A 2 -2.99 -1.85 -6.03
CA VAL A 2 -4.10 -0.93 -6.21
C VAL A 2 -5.08 -1.53 -7.22
N LEU A 3 -6.34 -1.67 -6.84
CA LEU A 3 -7.41 -2.16 -7.71
C LEU A 3 -8.09 -1.02 -8.48
N SER A 4 -8.22 0.14 -7.86
CA SER A 4 -8.82 1.34 -8.45
C SER A 4 -8.36 2.60 -7.70
N GLY A 5 -8.37 3.74 -8.39
CA GLY A 5 -7.89 5.03 -7.87
C GLY A 5 -6.37 5.19 -7.96
N GLU A 6 -5.87 6.29 -7.39
CA GLU A 6 -4.46 6.64 -7.36
C GLU A 6 -4.05 7.01 -5.93
N ILE A 7 -2.93 6.44 -5.47
CA ILE A 7 -2.43 6.64 -4.11
C ILE A 7 -0.96 7.07 -4.12
N ALA A 8 -0.58 7.87 -3.13
CA ALA A 8 0.81 8.07 -2.76
C ALA A 8 1.15 7.15 -1.58
N LEU A 9 2.19 6.33 -1.74
CA LEU A 9 2.81 5.52 -0.69
C LEU A 9 4.12 6.18 -0.28
N HIS A 10 4.24 6.53 0.99
CA HIS A 10 5.51 6.96 1.57
C HIS A 10 6.08 5.86 2.49
N CYS A 11 7.26 5.36 2.13
CA CYS A 11 7.99 4.32 2.84
C CYS A 11 9.49 4.58 2.73
N LYS A 12 10.27 4.27 3.78
CA LYS A 12 11.74 4.43 3.78
C LYS A 12 12.26 5.83 3.42
N GLY A 13 11.45 6.87 3.62
CA GLY A 13 11.80 8.24 3.23
C GLY A 13 11.62 8.53 1.74
N GLU A 14 11.03 7.60 0.99
CA GLU A 14 10.71 7.74 -0.43
C GLU A 14 9.19 7.76 -0.62
N THR A 15 8.73 8.57 -1.58
CA THR A 15 7.32 8.61 -1.99
C THR A 15 7.18 8.06 -3.38
N ALA A 16 6.30 7.06 -3.54
CA ALA A 16 5.91 6.50 -4.83
C ALA A 16 4.42 6.76 -5.07
N VAL A 17 4.06 7.09 -6.31
CA VAL A 17 2.66 7.15 -6.74
C VAL A 17 2.32 5.82 -7.40
N LEU A 18 1.22 5.20 -6.96
CA LEU A 18 0.76 3.90 -7.45
C LEU A 18 -0.64 4.06 -8.04
N GLY A 19 -0.80 3.60 -9.27
CA GLY A 19 -2.07 3.53 -10.00
C GLY A 19 -2.63 2.11 -10.08
N PRO A 20 -3.75 1.91 -10.79
CA PRO A 20 -4.38 0.60 -10.91
C PRO A 20 -3.42 -0.46 -11.46
N MET A 21 -3.47 -1.66 -10.88
CA MET A 21 -2.57 -2.80 -11.14
C MET A 21 -1.13 -2.65 -10.64
N ASP A 22 -0.73 -1.47 -10.13
CA ASP A 22 0.55 -1.33 -9.48
C ASP A 22 0.57 -2.05 -8.12
N SER A 23 1.72 -2.65 -7.82
CA SER A 23 1.97 -3.35 -6.58
C SER A 23 3.28 -2.92 -5.95
N CYS A 24 3.34 -3.01 -4.63
CA CYS A 24 4.53 -2.72 -3.86
C CYS A 24 4.66 -3.78 -2.77
N CYS A 25 5.90 -4.08 -2.38
CA CYS A 25 6.20 -4.90 -1.22
C CYS A 25 6.66 -3.97 -0.10
N ILE A 26 6.06 -4.12 1.09
CA ILE A 26 6.46 -3.36 2.29
C ILE A 26 7.00 -4.39 3.27
N GLY A 27 8.29 -4.23 3.62
CA GLY A 27 8.98 -5.15 4.51
C GLY A 27 8.46 -5.08 5.96
N PRO A 28 8.83 -6.07 6.79
CA PRO A 28 8.43 -6.11 8.19
C PRO A 28 9.01 -4.90 8.96
N GLY A 29 8.18 -4.28 9.80
CA GLY A 29 8.59 -3.13 10.63
C GLY A 29 8.79 -1.82 9.87
N GLU A 30 8.54 -1.79 8.56
CA GLU A 30 8.65 -0.56 7.78
C GLU A 30 7.48 0.38 8.09
N ILE A 31 7.81 1.60 8.52
CA ILE A 31 6.82 2.67 8.66
C ILE A 31 6.32 3.03 7.26
N ARG A 32 5.00 3.07 7.13
CA ARG A 32 4.30 3.34 5.88
C ARG A 32 3.19 4.35 6.09
N GLU A 33 3.05 5.26 5.15
CA GLU A 33 1.89 6.14 5.03
C GLU A 33 1.28 5.95 3.64
N VAL A 34 -0.04 5.72 3.60
CA VAL A 34 -0.81 5.62 2.36
C VAL A 34 -1.79 6.78 2.32
N LYS A 35 -1.71 7.59 1.26
CA LYS A 35 -2.58 8.74 1.05
C LYS A 35 -3.29 8.63 -0.29
N ASN A 36 -4.62 8.71 -0.29
CA ASN A 36 -5.37 8.93 -1.52
C ASN A 36 -5.15 10.38 -1.96
N ILE A 37 -4.54 10.56 -3.14
CA ILE A 37 -4.24 11.89 -3.71
C ILE A 37 -5.25 12.29 -4.78
N SER A 38 -6.20 11.42 -5.09
CA SER A 38 -7.27 11.66 -6.05
C SER A 38 -8.59 12.03 -5.37
N ASN A 39 -9.54 12.54 -6.15
CA ASN A 39 -10.93 12.78 -5.70
C ASN A 39 -11.83 11.55 -5.88
N ALA A 40 -11.26 10.42 -6.33
CA ALA A 40 -11.98 9.16 -6.51
C ALA A 40 -11.75 8.24 -5.31
N VAL A 41 -12.63 7.26 -5.10
CA VAL A 41 -12.42 6.20 -4.11
C VAL A 41 -11.26 5.32 -4.57
N ALA A 42 -10.23 5.17 -3.73
CA ALA A 42 -9.12 4.25 -3.97
C ALA A 42 -9.39 2.90 -3.28
N SER A 43 -9.22 1.81 -4.01
CA SER A 43 -9.34 0.44 -3.47
C SER A 43 -8.01 -0.28 -3.58
N ILE A 44 -7.54 -0.89 -2.49
CA ILE A 44 -6.23 -1.55 -2.41
C ILE A 44 -6.42 -2.96 -1.88
N LEU A 45 -5.88 -3.95 -2.60
CA LEU A 45 -5.72 -5.31 -2.09
C LEU A 45 -4.42 -5.41 -1.29
N VAL A 46 -4.55 -5.79 -0.02
CA VAL A 46 -3.43 -6.01 0.89
C VAL A 46 -3.32 -7.50 1.17
N VAL A 47 -2.15 -8.06 0.89
CA VAL A 47 -1.80 -9.42 1.28
C VAL A 47 -0.81 -9.31 2.43
N MET A 48 -1.17 -9.86 3.59
CA MET A 48 -0.29 -9.94 4.75
C MET A 48 0.01 -11.41 5.05
N PRO A 49 1.28 -11.78 5.28
CA PRO A 49 1.59 -13.10 5.79
C PRO A 49 0.90 -13.29 7.15
N TYR A 50 0.33 -14.46 7.36
CA TYR A 50 -0.32 -14.80 8.62
C TYR A 50 0.75 -14.98 9.71
N PRO A 51 0.55 -14.46 10.94
CA PRO A 51 1.52 -14.65 12.01
C PRO A 51 1.61 -16.14 12.38
N GLU A 52 2.82 -16.70 12.52
CA GLU A 52 3.03 -18.11 12.89
C GLU A 52 2.42 -18.49 14.26
N ASN A 53 2.23 -17.50 15.15
CA ASN A 53 1.74 -17.71 16.52
C ASN A 53 0.29 -17.26 16.73
N ALA A 54 -0.49 -17.02 15.67
CA ALA A 54 -1.91 -16.73 15.82
C ALA A 54 -2.66 -18.04 16.15
N THR A 55 -2.78 -18.32 17.45
CA THR A 55 -3.54 -19.44 18.04
C THR A 55 -4.71 -18.89 18.85
#